data_AF-B7RIW5-F1
#
_entry.id   AF-B7RIW5-F1
#
_cell.length_a   1.000
_cell.length_b   1.000
_cell.length_c   1.000
_cell.angle_alpha   90.00
_cell.angle_beta   90.00
_cell.angle_gamma   90.00
#
_symmetry.space_group_name_H-M   'P 1'
#
loop_
_entity.id
_entity.type
_entity.pdbx_description
1 polymer ?
#
loop_
_entity_poly.entity_id
_entity_poly.type
_entity_poly.pdbx_seq_one_letter_code
_entity_poly.pdbx_strand_id
1 'polypeptide(L)' 'MFDDKQKLEISQDELALIEAALHTQSKILGVQASAGGAKALTRLNDIKRVLAKIAQQKPVKTQKQKTGGVFLSMSRMFG' A
#
# COMPACT_ATOMS: atom_id res chain seq x y z
N MET A 1 -16.57 -6.94 -23.62
CA MET A 1 -15.46 -7.91 -23.53
C MET A 1 -15.43 -8.43 -22.11
N PHE A 2 -15.45 -9.74 -21.93
CA PHE A 2 -15.35 -10.35 -20.61
C PHE A 2 -13.96 -10.02 -20.05
N ASP A 3 -13.92 -9.29 -18.93
CA ASP A 3 -12.71 -9.03 -18.16
C ASP A 3 -12.39 -10.35 -17.43
N ASP A 4 -11.83 -11.32 -18.16
CA ASP A 4 -11.43 -12.62 -17.62
C ASP A 4 -10.27 -12.44 -16.66
N LYS A 5 -10.59 -12.10 -15.41
CA LYS A 5 -9.64 -12.00 -14.32
C LYS A 5 -9.38 -13.41 -13.78
N GLN A 6 -8.38 -14.07 -14.35
CA GLN A 6 -7.83 -15.27 -13.72
C GLN A 6 -7.20 -14.89 -12.38
N LYS A 7 -7.64 -15.56 -11.32
CA LYS A 7 -7.08 -15.39 -9.98
C LYS A 7 -5.72 -16.08 -9.94
N LEU A 8 -4.65 -15.29 -10.08
CA LEU A 8 -3.30 -15.76 -9.81
C LEU A 8 -3.13 -15.99 -8.30
N GLU A 9 -2.71 -17.19 -7.94
CA GLU A 9 -2.26 -17.49 -6.58
C GLU A 9 -0.81 -16.99 -6.46
N ILE A 10 -0.60 -15.97 -5.63
CA ILE A 10 0.70 -15.34 -5.39
C ILE A 10 0.91 -15.32 -3.88
N SER A 11 2.03 -15.85 -3.41
CA SER A 11 2.42 -15.77 -2.00
C SER A 11 2.74 -14.32 -1.58
N GLN A 12 2.75 -14.05 -0.27
CA GLN A 12 3.08 -12.71 0.22
C GLN A 12 4.52 -12.29 -0.13
N ASP A 13 5.46 -13.25 -0.17
CA ASP A 13 6.86 -12.98 -0.51
C ASP A 13 7.02 -12.67 -2.00
N GLU A 14 6.32 -13.41 -2.88
CA GLU A 14 6.27 -13.10 -4.30
C GLU A 14 5.59 -11.75 -4.57
N LEU A 15 4.52 -11.43 -3.83
CA LEU A 15 3.85 -10.14 -3.92
C LEU A 15 4.78 -8.99 -3.50
N ALA A 16 5.57 -9.19 -2.44
CA ALA A 16 6.57 -8.22 -1.98
C ALA A 16 7.69 -8.03 -3.00
N LEU A 17 8.15 -9.11 -3.65
CA LEU A 17 9.14 -9.04 -4.72
C LEU A 17 8.61 -8.25 -5.92
N ILE A 18 7.38 -8.52 -6.35
CA ILE A 18 6.71 -7.79 -7.45
C ILE A 18 6.60 -6.30 -7.12
N GLU A 19 6.15 -5.96 -5.91
CA GLU A 19 6.03 -4.59 -5.45
C GLU A 19 7.38 -3.85 -5.44
N ALA A 20 8.45 -4.49 -4.96
CA ALA A 20 9.80 -3.92 -4.98
C ALA A 20 10.28 -3.63 -6.42
N ALA A 21 10.02 -4.55 -7.36
CA ALA A 21 10.33 -4.37 -8.77
C ALA A 21 9.53 -3.21 -9.39
N LEU A 22 8.24 -3.10 -9.07
CA LEU A 22 7.38 -2.00 -9.54
C LEU A 22 7.81 -0.64 -8.97
N HIS A 23 8.24 -0.57 -7.71
CA HIS A 23 8.82 0.66 -7.15
C HIS A 23 10.08 1.09 -7.90
N THR A 24 10.94 0.13 -8.28
CA THR A 24 12.15 0.42 -9.07
C THR A 24 11.78 0.96 -10.45
N GLN A 25 10.83 0.32 -11.14
CA GLN A 25 10.33 0.81 -12.44
C GLN A 25 9.70 2.20 -12.34
N SER A 26 8.95 2.47 -11.27
CA SER A 26 8.36 3.78 -11.01
C SER A 26 9.43 4.88 -10.92
N LYS A 27 10.59 4.60 -10.30
CA LYS A 27 11.71 5.56 -10.24
C LYS A 27 12.30 5.86 -11.62
N ILE A 28 12.55 4.82 -12.43
CA ILE A 28 13.10 4.96 -13.78
C ILE A 28 12.14 5.76 -14.67
N LEU A 29 10.86 5.40 -14.66
CA LEU A 29 9.83 6.11 -15.43
C LEU A 29 9.61 7.53 -14.90
N GLY A 30 9.80 7.76 -13.60
CA GLY A 30 9.81 9.10 -13.00
C GLY A 30 10.84 10.00 -13.65
N VAL A 31 12.09 9.54 -13.77
CA VAL A 31 13.16 10.29 -14.45
C VAL A 31 12.80 10.57 -15.91
N GLN A 32 12.29 9.57 -16.64
CA GLN A 32 11.89 9.73 -18.05
C GLN A 32 10.70 10.67 -18.24
N ALA A 33 9.72 10.63 -17.33
CA ALA A 33 8.56 11.51 -17.36
C ALA A 33 8.96 12.94 -17.03
N SER A 34 9.85 13.14 -16.06
CA SER A 34 10.42 14.47 -15.73
C SER A 34 11.20 15.08 -16.90
N ALA A 35 11.79 14.25 -17.76
CA ALA A 35 12.41 14.69 -19.02
C ALA A 35 11.39 14.98 -20.15
N GLY A 36 10.08 14.98 -19.87
CA GLY A 36 9.02 15.26 -20.85
C GLY A 36 8.48 14.02 -21.58
N GLY A 37 8.87 12.81 -21.18
CA GLY A 37 8.40 11.58 -21.81
C GLY A 37 6.93 11.26 -21.55
N ALA A 38 6.02 11.68 -22.44
CA ALA A 38 4.57 11.47 -22.28
C ALA A 38 4.17 9.99 -22.10
N LYS A 39 4.77 9.08 -22.88
CA LYS A 39 4.56 7.63 -22.73
C LYS A 39 5.04 7.10 -21.37
N ALA A 40 6.17 7.61 -20.89
CA ALA A 40 6.72 7.25 -19.58
C ALA A 40 5.79 7.73 -18.45
N LEU A 41 5.22 8.92 -18.58
CA LEU A 41 4.24 9.46 -17.62
C LEU A 41 2.97 8.59 -17.57
N THR A 42 2.42 8.20 -18.73
CA THR A 42 1.26 7.29 -18.77
C THR A 42 1.58 5.98 -18.07
N ARG A 43 2.71 5.36 -18.40
CA ARG A 43 3.12 4.09 -17.79
C ARG A 43 3.38 4.22 -16.29
N LEU A 44 3.95 5.34 -15.85
CA LEU A 44 4.15 5.66 -14.44
C LEU A 44 2.81 5.71 -13.68
N ASN A 45 1.78 6.29 -14.27
CA ASN A 45 0.44 6.34 -13.67
C ASN A 45 -0.20 4.95 -13.55
N ASP A 46 -0.02 4.10 -14.56
CA ASP A 46 -0.47 2.70 -14.50
C ASP A 46 0.21 1.95 -13.34
N ILE A 47 1.53 2.07 -13.22
CA ILE A 47 2.29 1.43 -12.13
C ILE A 47 1.85 1.96 -10.76
N LYS A 48 1.64 3.28 -10.62
CA LYS A 48 1.12 3.87 -9.36
C LYS A 48 -0.25 3.30 -8.98
N ARG A 49 -1.14 3.11 -9.95
CA ARG A 49 -2.45 2.49 -9.73
C ARG A 49 -2.32 1.02 -9.31
N VAL A 50 -1.39 0.26 -9.89
CA VAL A 50 -1.12 -1.13 -9.49
C VAL A 50 -0.56 -1.19 -8.07
N LEU A 51 0.43 -0.37 -7.74
CA LEU A 51 1.01 -0.29 -6.38
C LEU A 51 -0.06 0.04 -5.34
N ALA A 52 -0.98 0.96 -5.64
CA ALA A 52 -2.09 1.27 -4.74
C ALA A 52 -3.02 0.06 -4.49
N LYS A 53 -3.27 -0.76 -5.51
CA LYS A 53 -4.05 -2.01 -5.36
C LYS A 53 -3.31 -3.05 -4.53
N ILE A 54 -2.00 -3.20 -4.73
CA ILE A 54 -1.17 -4.12 -3.93
C ILE A 54 -1.17 -3.69 -2.46
N ALA A 55 -1.03 -2.39 -2.19
CA ALA A 55 -1.05 -1.85 -0.83
C ALA A 55 -2.39 -2.13 -0.09
N GLN A 56 -3.51 -2.15 -0.81
CA GLN A 56 -4.83 -2.50 -0.25
C GLN A 56 -4.99 -4.01 0.04
N GLN A 57 -4.23 -4.86 -0.64
CA GLN A 57 -4.28 -6.31 -0.45
C GLN A 57 -3.40 -6.78 0.71
N LYS A 58 -2.46 -5.95 1.15
CA LYS A 58 -1.68 -6.24 2.36
C LYS A 58 -2.61 -6.20 3.57
N PRO A 59 -2.57 -7.20 4.47
CA PRO A 59 -3.28 -7.10 5.72
C PRO A 59 -2.77 -5.85 6.44
N VAL A 60 -3.67 -4.90 6.69
CA VAL A 60 -3.38 -3.77 7.57
C VAL A 60 -2.90 -4.41 8.86
N LYS A 61 -1.61 -4.27 9.17
CA LYS A 61 -1.13 -4.59 10.51
C LYS A 61 -1.91 -3.63 11.40
N THR A 62 -2.98 -4.12 12.02
CA THR A 62 -3.70 -3.37 13.03
C THR A 62 -2.67 -3.15 14.12
N GLN A 63 -1.97 -2.01 14.06
CA GLN A 63 -1.32 -1.46 15.22
C GLN A 63 -2.46 -1.36 16.22
N LYS A 64 -2.47 -2.29 17.19
CA LYS A 64 -3.39 -2.24 18.30
C LYS A 64 -3.23 -0.84 18.88
N GLN A 65 -4.17 0.05 18.57
CA GLN A 65 -4.38 1.23 19.39
C GLN A 65 -4.60 0.64 20.77
N LYS A 66 -3.64 0.87 21.67
CA LYS A 66 -3.81 0.54 23.07
C LYS A 66 -4.97 1.40 23.52
N THR A 67 -6.17 0.82 23.51
CA THR A 67 -7.29 1.26 24.32
C THR A 67 -6.81 1.12 25.77
N GLY A 68 -6.20 2.19 26.28
CA GLY A 68 -5.96 2.37 27.69
C GLY A 68 -7.32 2.49 28.37
N GLY A 69 -7.84 1.35 28.81
CA GLY A 69 -9.10 1.25 29.52
C GLY A 69 -9.06 2.04 30.83
N VAL A 70 -10.12 2.82 31.02
CA VAL A 70 -10.94 2.89 32.25
C VAL A 70 -10.22 2.52 33.55
N PHE A 71 -9.89 3.53 34.35
CA PHE A 71 -10.03 3.45 35.80
C PHE A 71 -10.82 4.67 36.29
N LEU A 72 -12.14 4.53 36.23
CA LEU A 72 -13.01 5.03 37.29
C LEU A 72 -12.52 4.40 38.59
N SER A 73 -11.78 5.14 39.42
CA SER A 73 -11.73 4.92 40.87
C SER A 73 -10.88 6.01 41.52
N MET A 74 -11.54 6.96 42.17
CA MET A 74 -11.28 7.31 43.57
C MET A 74 -12.25 8.43 43.95
N SER A 75 -13.49 8.01 44.26
CA SER A 75 -14.29 8.74 45.22
C SER A 75 -13.50 8.85 46.53
N ARG A 76 -13.42 10.07 47.07
CA ARG A 76 -13.16 10.40 48.49
C ARG A 76 -11.74 10.15 49.00
N MET A 77 -10.96 11.22 49.10
CA MET A 77 -10.17 11.55 50.30
C MET A 77 -10.28 13.07 50.48
N PHE A 78 -11.13 13.53 51.40
CA PHE A 78 -10.74 14.14 52.67
C PHE A 78 -10.10 15.53 52.52
N GLY A 79 -10.79 16.57 53.01
CA GLY A 79 -10.23 17.88 53.35
C GLY A 79 -10.69 19.00 52.46
#